data_AF-A0A7X8VEJ9-F1
#
_entry.id   AF-A0A7X8VEJ9-F1
#
_cell.length_a   1.000
_cell.length_b   1.000
_cell.length_c   1.000
_cell.angle_alpha   90.00
_cell.angle_beta   90.00
_cell.angle_gamma   90.00
#
_symmetry.space_group_name_H-M   'P 1'
#
loop_
_entity.id
_entity.type
_entity.pdbx_description
1 polymer ?
#
loop_
_entity_poly.entity_id
_entity_poly.type
_entity_poly.pdbx_seq_one_letter_code
_entity_poly.pdbx_strand_id
1 'polypeptide(L)'
;MMKPKNKLLHLLSNLDWAVTCLAMAVLIFVTFLGVIMRYFFNSPFVWTEEVQLWCFVWVAFIGGGATFRLGEHVSIDILVDSLPAALRSIIKVIEYLVVIAVLIYYTKYSSVLVQQMIR
;
A
#
# COMPACT_ATOMS: atom_id res chain seq x y z
N MET A 1 -7.01 -19.23 10.56
CA MET A 1 -7.79 -19.64 9.37
C MET A 1 -9.25 -19.91 9.79
N MET A 2 -10.08 -18.88 9.90
CA MET A 2 -11.54 -19.04 10.02
C MET A 2 -12.14 -18.68 8.67
N LYS A 3 -12.55 -19.68 7.88
CA LYS A 3 -13.27 -19.44 6.62
C LYS A 3 -14.69 -18.98 6.98
N PRO A 4 -15.08 -17.73 6.67
CA PRO A 4 -16.44 -17.29 6.94
C PRO A 4 -17.43 -18.07 6.07
N LYS A 5 -18.48 -18.59 6.69
CA LYS A 5 -19.48 -19.51 6.12
C LYS A 5 -20.36 -18.88 5.01
N ASN A 6 -20.21 -17.57 4.73
CA ASN A 6 -21.15 -16.79 3.91
C ASN A 6 -20.43 -16.18 2.69
N LYS A 7 -20.98 -16.40 1.49
CA LYS A 7 -20.48 -15.87 0.20
C LYS A 7 -20.23 -14.34 0.22
N LEU A 8 -21.06 -13.60 0.95
CA LEU A 8 -20.97 -12.15 1.14
C LEU A 8 -19.69 -11.72 1.85
N LEU A 9 -19.26 -12.44 2.90
CA LEU A 9 -18.04 -12.10 3.65
C LEU A 9 -16.79 -12.37 2.81
N HIS A 10 -16.81 -13.40 1.97
CA HIS A 10 -15.75 -13.68 1.00
C HIS A 10 -15.70 -12.66 -0.15
N LEU A 11 -16.86 -12.16 -0.61
CA LEU A 11 -16.91 -11.11 -1.62
C LEU A 11 -16.38 -9.79 -1.07
N LEU A 12 -16.78 -9.41 0.15
CA LEU A 12 -16.31 -8.22 0.83
C LEU A 12 -14.80 -8.29 1.12
N SER A 13 -14.27 -9.44 1.53
CA SER A 13 -12.82 -9.59 1.79
C SER A 13 -11.96 -9.43 0.53
N ASN A 14 -12.48 -9.83 -0.62
CA ASN A 14 -11.75 -9.77 -1.89
C ASN A 14 -11.93 -8.42 -2.61
N LEU A 15 -12.92 -7.63 -2.21
CA LEU A 15 -13.20 -6.33 -2.81
C LEU A 15 -12.04 -5.37 -2.59
N ASP A 16 -11.48 -5.33 -1.38
CA ASP A 16 -10.32 -4.47 -1.05
C ASP A 16 -9.16 -4.73 -2.02
N TRP A 17 -8.85 -6.01 -2.26
CA TRP A 17 -7.76 -6.41 -3.16
C TRP A 17 -8.06 -6.02 -4.61
N ALA A 18 -9.29 -6.23 -5.08
CA ALA A 18 -9.70 -5.85 -6.43
C ALA A 18 -9.63 -4.32 -6.64
N VAL A 19 -10.07 -3.54 -5.65
CA VAL A 19 -10.02 -2.07 -5.68
C VAL A 19 -8.57 -1.57 -5.68
N THR A 20 -7.70 -2.14 -4.85
CA THR A 20 -6.26 -1.81 -4.86
C THR A 20 -5.62 -2.12 -6.20
N CYS A 21 -5.88 -3.29 -6.79
CA CYS A 21 -5.34 -3.64 -8.11
C CYS A 21 -5.82 -2.67 -9.19
N LEU A 22 -7.10 -2.30 -9.18
CA LEU A 22 -7.64 -1.34 -10.14
C LEU A 22 -7.00 0.04 -9.97
N ALA A 23 -6.94 0.56 -8.74
CA ALA A 23 -6.33 1.85 -8.45
C ALA A 23 -4.84 1.89 -8.83
N MET A 24 -4.11 0.79 -8.59
CA MET A 24 -2.71 0.65 -9.00
C MET A 24 -2.57 0.65 -10.52
N ALA A 25 -3.42 -0.09 -11.24
CA ALA A 25 -3.39 -0.12 -12.70
C ALA A 25 -3.67 1.26 -13.32
N VAL A 26 -4.65 1.99 -12.77
CA VAL A 26 -4.95 3.37 -13.19
C VAL A 26 -3.77 4.29 -12.89
N LEU A 27 -3.17 4.20 -11.71
CA LEU A 27 -1.99 4.99 -11.33
C LEU A 27 -0.84 4.79 -12.32
N ILE A 28 -0.52 3.53 -12.66
CA ILE A 28 0.53 3.18 -13.64
C ILE A 28 0.19 3.71 -15.03
N PHE A 29 -1.06 3.56 -15.46
CA PHE A 29 -1.49 4.03 -16.78
C PHE A 29 -1.41 5.55 -16.89
N VAL A 30 -1.91 6.27 -15.88
CA VAL A 30 -1.94 7.73 -15.84
C VAL A 30 -0.53 8.31 -15.73
N THR A 31 0.36 7.70 -14.94
CA THR A 31 1.79 8.08 -14.90
C THR A 31 2.48 7.87 -16.25
N PHE A 32 2.26 6.72 -16.90
CA PHE A 32 2.84 6.44 -18.20
C PHE A 32 2.35 7.41 -19.29
N LEU A 33 1.04 7.69 -19.32
CA LEU A 33 0.44 8.65 -20.24
C LEU A 33 0.98 10.06 -20.00
N GLY A 34 1.13 10.47 -18.74
CA GLY A 34 1.70 11.75 -18.36
C GLY A 34 3.14 11.93 -18.87
N VAL A 35 3.98 10.89 -18.78
CA VAL A 35 5.34 10.88 -19.33
C VAL A 35 5.29 11.05 -20.85
N ILE A 36 4.48 10.27 -21.56
CA ILE A 36 4.37 10.39 -23.03
C ILE A 36 3.96 11.81 -23.44
N MET A 37 2.92 12.34 -22.81
CA MET A 37 2.39 13.67 -23.13
C MET A 37 3.41 14.78 -22.84
N ARG A 38 4.16 14.66 -21.75
CA ARG A 38 5.19 15.62 -21.37
C ARG A 38 6.38 15.62 -22.33
N TYR A 39 6.85 14.45 -22.75
CA TYR A 39 8.08 14.36 -23.55
C TYR A 39 7.85 14.33 -25.07
N PHE A 40 6.74 13.76 -25.55
CA PHE A 40 6.45 13.66 -26.99
C PHE A 40 5.53 14.79 -27.48
N PHE A 41 4.56 15.22 -26.68
CA PHE A 41 3.57 16.23 -27.06
C PHE A 41 3.87 17.61 -26.46
N ASN A 42 4.88 17.72 -25.59
CA ASN A 42 5.29 18.94 -24.88
C ASN A 42 4.12 19.68 -24.20
N SER A 43 3.05 18.97 -23.87
CA SER A 43 1.80 19.50 -23.29
C SER A 43 1.36 18.58 -22.16
N PRO A 44 1.82 18.83 -20.92
CA PRO A 44 1.44 18.01 -19.79
C PRO A 44 -0.01 18.28 -19.39
N PHE A 45 -0.80 17.22 -19.22
CA PHE A 45 -2.14 17.32 -18.66
C PHE A 45 -2.07 17.66 -17.17
N VAL A 46 -2.70 18.76 -16.77
CA VAL A 46 -2.68 19.25 -15.37
C VAL A 46 -3.42 18.31 -14.42
N TRP A 47 -4.48 17.63 -14.89
CA TRP A 47 -5.30 16.73 -14.09
C TRP A 47 -4.60 15.40 -13.74
N THR A 48 -3.50 15.08 -14.41
CA THR A 48 -2.76 13.82 -14.22
C THR A 48 -2.23 13.71 -12.79
N GLU A 49 -1.76 14.82 -12.22
CA GLU A 49 -1.19 14.88 -10.87
C GLU A 49 -2.26 14.63 -9.80
N GLU A 50 -3.41 15.28 -9.93
CA GLU A 50 -4.56 15.06 -9.05
C GLU A 50 -5.00 13.60 -9.09
N VAL A 51 -5.22 13.01 -10.28
CA VAL A 51 -5.64 11.60 -10.37
C VAL A 51 -4.62 10.64 -9.75
N GLN A 52 -3.32 10.91 -9.93
CA GLN A 52 -2.27 10.11 -9.31
C GLN A 52 -2.32 10.18 -7.77
N LEU A 53 -2.46 11.38 -7.20
CA LEU A 53 -2.57 11.55 -5.75
C LEU A 53 -3.79 10.81 -5.19
N TRP A 54 -4.93 10.90 -5.87
CA TRP A 54 -6.15 10.22 -5.46
C TRP A 54 -5.95 8.71 -5.52
N CYS A 55 -5.43 8.15 -6.63
CA CYS A 55 -5.15 6.72 -6.70
C CYS A 55 -4.14 6.26 -5.64
N PHE A 56 -3.11 7.06 -5.37
CA PHE A 56 -2.07 6.75 -4.37
C PHE A 56 -2.65 6.63 -2.96
N VAL A 57 -3.57 7.53 -2.58
CA VAL A 57 -4.29 7.45 -1.29
C VAL A 57 -5.04 6.12 -1.18
N TRP A 58 -5.79 5.74 -2.21
CA TRP A 58 -6.58 4.50 -2.20
C TRP A 58 -5.69 3.25 -2.13
N VAL A 59 -4.58 3.24 -2.87
CA VAL A 59 -3.60 2.14 -2.81
C VAL A 59 -2.93 2.07 -1.44
N ALA A 60 -2.55 3.20 -0.84
CA ALA A 60 -1.89 3.22 0.46
C ALA A 60 -2.80 2.70 1.58
N PHE A 61 -4.04 3.20 1.66
CA PHE A 61 -4.97 2.83 2.75
C PHE A 61 -5.60 1.45 2.56
N ILE A 62 -6.16 1.17 1.37
CA ILE A 62 -6.85 -0.10 1.11
C ILE A 62 -5.83 -1.21 0.80
N GLY A 63 -4.82 -0.88 0.00
CA GLY A 63 -3.77 -1.83 -0.35
C GLY A 63 -2.96 -2.25 0.86
N GLY A 64 -2.50 -1.30 1.70
CA GLY A 64 -1.79 -1.62 2.93
C GLY A 64 -2.55 -2.60 3.83
N GLY A 65 -3.85 -2.37 4.03
CA GLY A 65 -4.71 -3.29 4.77
C GLY A 65 -4.88 -4.65 4.10
N ALA A 66 -5.07 -4.69 2.78
CA ALA A 66 -5.22 -5.94 2.03
C ALA A 66 -3.93 -6.79 2.08
N THR A 67 -2.77 -6.16 1.91
CA THR A 67 -1.46 -6.83 1.94
C THR A 67 -1.08 -7.30 3.34
N PHE A 68 -1.43 -6.52 4.37
CA PHE A 68 -1.20 -6.91 5.77
C PHE A 68 -1.95 -8.19 6.15
N ARG A 69 -3.20 -8.39 5.65
CA ARG A 69 -3.95 -9.64 5.88
C ARG A 69 -3.29 -10.87 5.24
N LEU A 70 -2.60 -10.68 4.13
CA LEU A 70 -1.90 -11.73 3.41
C LEU A 70 -0.51 -12.01 4.01
N GLY A 71 -0.01 -11.14 4.89
CA GLY A 71 1.35 -11.22 5.44
C GLY A 71 2.44 -10.89 4.41
N GLU A 72 2.06 -10.29 3.28
CA GLU A 72 2.89 -10.05 2.10
C GLU A 72 3.36 -8.59 2.05
N HIS A 73 3.59 -7.94 3.19
CA HIS A 73 3.88 -6.51 3.27
C HIS A 73 5.27 -6.19 2.66
N VAL A 74 5.39 -6.23 1.33
CA VAL A 74 6.64 -6.09 0.54
C VAL A 74 7.83 -6.68 1.29
N SER A 75 7.71 -7.95 1.69
CA SER A 75 8.84 -8.73 2.15
C SER A 75 9.54 -9.31 0.93
N ILE A 76 10.88 -9.29 0.90
CA ILE A 76 11.64 -10.04 -0.11
C ILE A 76 11.58 -11.51 0.31
N ASP A 77 10.40 -12.13 0.15
CA ASP A 77 10.11 -13.46 0.67
C ASP A 77 11.02 -14.51 0.06
N ILE A 78 11.50 -14.29 -1.18
CA ILE A 78 12.47 -15.17 -1.86
C ILE A 78 13.77 -15.33 -1.03
N LEU A 79 14.23 -14.24 -0.41
CA LEU A 79 15.46 -14.26 0.39
C LEU A 79 15.19 -14.86 1.78
N VAL A 80 14.06 -14.49 2.41
CA VAL A 80 13.65 -14.99 3.73
C VAL A 80 13.32 -16.49 3.70
N ASP A 81 12.80 -16.96 2.57
CA ASP A 81 12.39 -18.36 2.41
C ASP A 81 13.56 -19.31 2.18
N SER A 82 14.68 -18.79 1.68
CA SER A 82 15.92 -19.54 1.47
C SER A 82 16.72 -19.77 2.77
N LEU A 83 16.29 -19.18 3.90
CA LEU A 83 16.99 -19.26 5.18
C LEU A 83 16.49 -20.43 6.07
N PRO A 84 17.33 -20.91 7.02
CA PRO A 84 16.94 -21.92 8.00
C PRO A 84 15.77 -21.45 8.88
N ALA A 85 14.92 -22.39 9.32
CA ALA A 85 13.69 -22.09 10.06
C ALA A 85 13.87 -21.19 11.29
N ALA A 86 15.00 -21.30 12.00
CA ALA A 86 15.33 -20.45 13.14
C ALA A 86 15.55 -18.97 12.76
N LEU A 87 16.27 -18.70 11.67
CA LEU A 87 16.52 -17.33 11.20
C LEU A 87 15.25 -16.71 10.63
N ARG A 88 14.41 -17.49 9.95
CA ARG A 88 13.10 -17.03 9.46
C ARG A 88 12.22 -16.52 10.60
N SER A 89 12.19 -17.21 11.73
CA SER A 89 11.40 -16.78 12.89
C SER A 89 11.93 -15.48 13.51
N ILE A 90 13.25 -15.29 13.55
CA ILE A 90 13.88 -14.06 14.08
C ILE A 90 13.56 -12.88 13.17
N ILE A 91 13.69 -13.06 11.85
CA ILE A 91 13.40 -12.01 10.86
C ILE A 91 11.95 -11.55 10.95
N LYS A 92 10.99 -12.47 11.09
CA LYS A 92 9.57 -12.12 11.30
C LYS A 92 9.36 -11.28 12.57
N VAL A 93 10.03 -11.62 13.66
CA VAL A 93 9.93 -10.83 14.90
C VAL A 93 10.51 -9.42 14.68
N ILE A 94 11.65 -9.31 13.99
CA ILE A 94 12.25 -8.03 13.63
C ILE A 94 11.33 -7.21 12.73
N GLU A 95 10.71 -7.83 11.73
CA GLU A 95 9.73 -7.21 10.84
C GLU A 95 8.60 -6.55 11.65
N TYR A 96 7.96 -7.30 12.56
CA TYR A 96 6.91 -6.74 13.41
C TYR A 96 7.41 -5.59 14.30
N LEU A 97 8.61 -5.69 14.86
CA LEU A 97 9.20 -4.61 15.66
C LEU A 97 9.43 -3.35 14.84
N VAL A 98 9.91 -3.49 13.60
CA VAL A 98 10.11 -2.36 12.67
C VAL A 98 8.77 -1.74 12.30
N VAL A 99 7.75 -2.54 11.97
CA VAL A 99 6.40 -2.04 11.67
C VAL A 99 5.84 -1.26 12.85
N ILE A 100 5.95 -1.77 14.07
CA ILE A 100 5.50 -1.07 15.29
C ILE A 100 6.25 0.26 15.46
N ALA A 101 7.58 0.27 15.29
CA ALA A 101 8.39 1.48 15.42
C ALA A 101 7.98 2.56 14.40
N VAL A 102 7.75 2.16 13.15
CA VAL A 102 7.29 3.03 12.07
C VAL A 102 5.89 3.60 12.37
N LEU A 103 4.97 2.77 12.85
CA LEU A 103 3.62 3.22 13.23
C LEU A 103 3.66 4.25 14.37
N ILE A 104 4.52 4.05 15.38
CA ILE A 104 4.72 5.01 16.47
C ILE A 104 5.27 6.34 15.92
N TYR A 105 6.26 6.27 15.03
CA TYR A 105 6.85 7.45 14.39
C TYR A 105 5.81 8.24 13.59
N TYR A 106 5.02 7.57 12.75
CA TYR A 106 3.94 8.21 12.00
C TYR A 106 2.88 8.83 12.90
N THR A 107 2.48 8.13 13.97
CA THR A 107 1.50 8.67 14.94
C THR A 107 2.00 9.95 15.58
N LYS A 108 3.30 10.04 15.93
CA LYS A 108 3.91 11.27 16.45
C LYS A 108 3.92 12.40 15.43
N TYR A 109 4.30 12.12 14.19
CA TYR A 109 4.34 13.17 13.15
C TYR A 109 2.94 13.66 12.78
N SER A 110 1.98 12.74 12.71
CA SER A 110 0.58 13.07 12.45
C SER A 110 0.02 14.03 13.51
N SER A 111 0.32 13.81 14.80
CA SER A 111 -0.19 14.70 15.85
C SER A 111 0.42 16.10 15.79
N VAL A 112 1.70 16.22 15.41
CA VAL A 112 2.37 17.51 15.19
C VAL A 112 1.78 18.26 13.99
N LEU A 113 1.52 17.57 12.87
CA LEU A 113 0.89 18.18 11.68
C LEU A 113 -0.51 18.71 12.00
N VAL A 114 -1.30 17.97 12.78
CA VAL A 114 -2.64 18.43 13.21
C VAL A 114 -2.54 19.68 14.07
N GLN A 115 -1.56 19.77 14.96
CA GLN A 115 -1.34 20.98 15.78
C GLN A 115 -0.93 22.20 14.95
N GLN A 116 -0.24 22.02 13.82
CA GLN A 116 0.12 23.12 12.91
C GLN A 116 -1.07 23.62 12.09
N MET A 117 -1.99 22.73 11.68
CA MET A 117 -3.20 23.10 10.94
C MET A 117 -4.22 23.89 11.77
N ILE A 118 -4.25 23.68 13.09
CA ILE A 118 -5.19 24.34 14.01
C ILE A 118 -4.73 25.76 14.38
N ARG A 119 -3.48 26.13 14.09
CA ARG A 119 -2.87 27.41 14.48
C ARG A 119 -2.79 28.37 13.31
#